data_AF-A0A3C2B6V8-F1
#
_entry.id   AF-A0A3C2B6V8-F1
#
_cell.length_a   1.000
_cell.length_b   1.000
_cell.length_c   1.000
_cell.angle_alpha   90.00
_cell.angle_beta   90.00
_cell.angle_gamma   90.00
#
_symmetry.space_group_name_H-M   'P 1'
#
loop_
_entity.id
_entity.type
_entity.pdbx_description
1 polymer ?
#
loop_
_entity_poly.entity_id
_entity_poly.type
_entity_poly.pdbx_seq_one_letter_code
_entity_poly.pdbx_strand_id
1 'polypeptide(L)'
;MCSPSWRQKEPLCWWRRTTWHWRVADSRVACASTARCRATDLLPTPSPTTCSTPPSGRRSPGRHRVSWLTDPFQTEFMQRALIATLIVGVVAPVVGTWVVLRRMANLGDAMAHGTLAGVALAFSAGVNVLFGALGAGLIIAALLLVFSSSKRLGQETIITVLGTAFFALGVVVISRLRADVELTHFLFGRLLTVTWGDIWLNMALGGGAVLVVMALFGELRLATFDHVQAEQVGVRVELVQGVIVVLLAVVVVVSLRTVGTIMSITMLVTPAATARLLARTLARMTVLGVAFGVAEGVFGLVLSYHLNSAPGATIGLVAAVTFAVVFLATLPRRMPHHHRPLD
;
A
#
# COMPACT_ATOMS: atom_id res chain seq x y z
N MET A 1 20.57 38.28 38.36
CA MET A 1 19.50 37.65 39.14
C MET A 1 18.19 38.35 38.76
N CYS A 2 17.46 37.77 37.80
CA CYS A 2 16.10 37.20 37.95
C CYS A 2 15.01 38.24 37.65
N SER A 3 13.95 38.03 36.87
CA SER A 3 13.43 36.94 36.01
C SER A 3 12.12 37.50 35.36
N PRO A 4 11.19 36.73 34.74
CA PRO A 4 10.69 37.01 33.40
C PRO A 4 9.17 37.28 33.32
N SER A 5 8.63 37.66 32.15
CA SER A 5 7.36 37.07 31.69
C SER A 5 7.05 37.36 30.22
N TRP A 6 6.57 36.31 29.59
CA TRP A 6 6.15 36.15 28.22
C TRP A 6 4.88 36.94 27.88
N ARG A 7 4.84 37.55 26.69
CA ARG A 7 3.60 37.69 25.93
C ARG A 7 3.88 37.89 24.44
N GLN A 8 3.86 36.79 23.68
CA GLN A 8 3.67 36.80 22.23
C GLN A 8 2.31 37.45 21.93
N LYS A 9 2.30 38.47 21.07
CA LYS A 9 1.12 38.89 20.32
C LYS A 9 1.39 38.52 18.86
N GLU A 10 0.80 37.41 18.43
CA GLU A 10 0.64 37.09 17.01
C GLU A 10 -0.42 38.02 16.40
N PRO A 11 -0.24 38.51 15.17
CA PRO A 11 -1.35 38.96 14.36
C PRO A 11 -1.89 37.79 13.52
N LEU A 12 -3.17 37.51 13.75
CA LEU A 12 -4.06 36.71 12.92
C LEU A 12 -3.99 37.10 11.43
N CYS A 13 -3.76 36.12 10.55
CA CYS A 13 -4.12 36.23 9.14
C CYS A 13 -4.99 35.05 8.73
N TRP A 14 -6.30 35.33 8.64
CA TRP A 14 -7.32 34.43 8.13
C TRP A 14 -7.31 34.37 6.60
N TRP A 15 -7.59 33.14 6.13
CA TRP A 15 -7.97 32.68 4.81
C TRP A 15 -8.76 33.63 3.88
N ARG A 16 -8.30 33.80 2.63
CA ARG A 16 -9.19 33.90 1.44
C ARG A 16 -8.49 33.64 0.09
N ARG A 17 -9.12 32.77 -0.70
CA ARG A 17 -9.09 32.57 -2.18
C ARG A 17 -7.90 31.84 -2.86
N THR A 18 -8.14 30.55 -3.10
CA THR A 18 -8.20 29.89 -4.43
C THR A 18 -7.28 30.42 -5.53
N THR A 19 -6.14 29.73 -5.74
CA THR A 19 -5.64 29.27 -7.05
C THR A 19 -4.64 28.13 -6.80
N TRP A 20 -4.96 26.92 -7.26
CA TRP A 20 -4.04 25.78 -7.22
C TRP A 20 -3.02 25.90 -8.36
N HIS A 21 -1.89 26.55 -8.10
CA HIS A 21 -0.71 26.44 -8.95
C HIS A 21 0.32 25.53 -8.27
N TRP A 22 0.50 24.33 -8.82
CA TRP A 22 1.67 23.48 -8.53
C TRP A 22 2.92 24.16 -9.08
N ARG A 23 3.56 25.01 -8.28
CA ARG A 23 4.89 25.54 -8.59
C ARG A 23 5.92 24.61 -7.95
N VAL A 24 6.51 23.76 -8.77
CA VAL A 24 7.73 23.00 -8.48
C VAL A 24 8.80 24.00 -8.05
N ALA A 25 9.32 23.84 -6.84
CA ALA A 25 10.45 24.62 -6.35
C ALA A 25 11.70 24.24 -7.17
N ASP A 26 11.92 24.94 -8.28
CA ASP A 26 13.18 24.93 -9.02
C ASP A 26 14.22 25.65 -8.15
N SER A 27 15.21 24.89 -7.71
CA SER A 27 16.37 25.38 -6.97
C SER A 27 17.31 26.07 -7.95
N ARG A 28 16.94 27.28 -8.37
CA ARG A 28 17.82 28.20 -9.09
C ARG A 28 17.76 29.58 -8.46
N VAL A 29 18.84 29.88 -7.76
CA VAL A 29 19.48 31.20 -7.63
C VAL A 29 18.69 32.34 -8.28
N ALA A 30 18.04 33.15 -7.45
CA ALA A 30 17.63 34.50 -7.79
C ALA A 30 18.01 35.43 -6.65
N CYS A 31 19.30 35.75 -6.58
CA CYS A 31 19.75 36.97 -5.93
C CYS A 31 19.46 38.09 -6.94
N ALA A 32 18.27 38.69 -6.86
CA ALA A 32 17.91 39.88 -7.62
C ALA A 32 17.55 40.97 -6.62
N SER A 33 18.52 41.86 -6.44
CA SER A 33 18.46 43.11 -5.71
C SER A 33 17.27 43.98 -6.15
N THR A 34 16.41 44.39 -5.22
CA THR A 34 15.83 45.74 -5.18
C THR A 34 15.04 45.93 -3.88
N ALA A 35 15.76 46.08 -2.77
CA ALA A 35 15.20 46.68 -1.57
C ALA A 35 16.00 47.96 -1.29
N ARG A 36 15.36 49.11 -1.53
CA ARG A 36 15.82 50.43 -1.08
C ARG A 36 15.78 50.42 0.45
N CYS A 37 16.92 50.21 1.09
CA CYS A 37 17.10 50.47 2.51
C CYS A 37 17.82 51.81 2.69
N ARG A 38 17.14 52.68 3.43
CA ARG A 38 17.55 54.04 3.78
C ARG A 38 18.86 53.99 4.57
N ALA A 39 19.79 54.85 4.19
CA ALA A 39 21.07 55.04 4.88
C ALA A 39 20.87 55.68 6.25
N THR A 40 21.28 54.97 7.30
CA THR A 40 21.92 55.54 8.50
C THR A 40 22.55 54.39 9.29
N ASP A 41 23.69 54.70 9.89
CA ASP A 41 24.46 53.94 10.88
C ASP A 41 25.65 53.11 10.38
N LEU A 42 26.82 53.67 10.73
CA LEU A 42 28.19 53.27 10.48
C LEU A 42 28.56 52.01 11.27
N LEU A 43 28.96 50.95 10.58
CA LEU A 43 29.78 49.86 11.14
C LEU A 43 30.80 49.38 10.08
N PRO A 44 32.02 48.96 10.50
CA PRO A 44 33.15 48.80 9.60
C PRO A 44 33.02 47.57 8.69
N THR A 45 33.47 47.75 7.45
CA THR A 45 33.47 46.75 6.37
C THR A 45 34.31 45.50 6.71
N PRO A 46 33.79 44.27 6.53
CA PRO A 46 34.63 43.09 6.46
C PRO A 46 35.27 42.96 5.06
N SER A 47 36.56 42.65 5.05
CA SER A 47 37.41 42.41 3.87
C SER A 47 36.83 41.40 2.87
N PRO A 48 37.12 41.52 1.56
CA PRO A 48 36.61 40.59 0.56
C PRO A 48 37.28 39.22 0.71
N THR A 49 36.55 38.24 1.24
CA THR A 49 36.93 36.84 1.17
C THR A 49 36.89 36.41 -0.30
N THR A 50 38.07 36.14 -0.85
CA THR A 50 38.25 35.52 -2.16
C THR A 50 37.43 34.24 -2.28
N CYS A 51 36.49 34.19 -3.21
CA CYS A 51 35.84 32.96 -3.64
C CYS A 51 36.88 32.02 -4.25
N SER A 52 37.42 31.10 -3.46
CA SER A 52 38.16 29.95 -3.99
C SER A 52 37.17 29.04 -4.72
N THR A 53 37.29 28.95 -6.04
CA THR A 53 36.61 27.93 -6.84
C THR A 53 36.96 26.53 -6.32
N PRO A 54 35.99 25.65 -6.03
CA PRO A 54 36.32 24.28 -5.66
C PRO A 54 37.01 23.58 -6.85
N PRO A 55 37.99 22.71 -6.60
CA PRO A 55 38.72 22.02 -7.66
C PRO A 55 37.75 21.17 -8.49
N SER A 56 37.88 21.26 -9.81
CA SER A 56 37.15 20.48 -10.80
C SER A 56 37.59 19.01 -10.73
N GLY A 57 37.08 18.30 -9.72
CA GLY A 57 37.24 16.86 -9.59
C GLY A 57 36.66 16.17 -10.82
N ARG A 58 37.53 15.55 -11.64
CA ARG A 58 37.17 14.64 -12.72
C ARG A 58 36.16 13.61 -12.19
N ARG A 59 34.90 13.74 -12.62
CA ARG A 59 33.85 12.76 -12.29
C ARG A 59 34.16 11.47 -13.03
N SER A 60 34.61 10.46 -12.29
CA SER A 60 34.76 9.09 -12.77
C SER A 60 33.38 8.53 -13.17
N PRO A 61 33.15 8.15 -14.44
CA PRO A 61 31.81 7.84 -14.98
C PRO A 61 31.20 6.52 -14.46
N GLY A 62 31.97 5.70 -13.73
CA GLY A 62 31.52 4.42 -13.15
C GLY A 62 30.75 4.54 -11.83
N ARG A 63 30.88 5.64 -11.08
CA ARG A 63 30.27 5.78 -9.73
C ARG A 63 28.80 6.21 -9.73
N HIS A 64 28.31 6.75 -10.84
CA HIS A 64 26.96 7.34 -10.95
C HIS A 64 25.82 6.31 -11.02
N ARG A 65 26.08 5.08 -11.49
CA ARG A 65 25.02 4.05 -11.62
C ARG A 65 24.65 3.40 -10.29
N VAL A 66 25.65 3.19 -9.42
CA VAL A 66 25.42 2.56 -8.11
C VAL A 66 24.84 3.58 -7.12
N SER A 67 25.27 4.85 -7.19
CA SER A 67 24.72 5.92 -6.34
C SER A 67 23.21 6.06 -6.51
N TRP A 68 22.70 6.04 -7.73
CA TRP A 68 21.25 6.13 -7.99
C TRP A 68 20.40 5.08 -7.25
N LEU A 69 20.96 3.89 -7.01
CA LEU A 69 20.28 2.81 -6.29
C LEU A 69 20.61 2.82 -4.78
N THR A 70 21.80 3.22 -4.37
CA THR A 70 22.23 3.18 -2.96
C THR A 70 21.93 4.45 -2.17
N ASP A 71 21.80 5.60 -2.84
CA ASP A 71 21.49 6.90 -2.24
C ASP A 71 20.16 6.91 -1.45
N PRO A 72 19.04 6.32 -1.93
CA PRO A 72 17.79 6.31 -1.16
C PRO A 72 17.91 5.56 0.18
N PHE A 73 18.76 4.52 0.27
CA PHE A 73 18.84 3.64 1.46
C PHE A 73 19.80 4.13 2.55
N GLN A 74 20.33 5.35 2.43
CA GLN A 74 21.20 5.96 3.44
C GLN A 74 20.45 6.37 4.71
N THR A 75 19.13 6.60 4.61
CA THR A 75 18.30 7.00 5.75
C THR A 75 17.65 5.78 6.40
N GLU A 76 17.67 5.71 7.73
CA GLU A 76 17.02 4.63 8.50
C GLU A 76 15.53 4.51 8.16
N PHE A 77 14.89 5.66 7.91
CA PHE A 77 13.52 5.74 7.44
C PHE A 77 13.27 4.90 6.17
N MET A 78 14.09 5.10 5.13
CA MET A 78 13.91 4.39 3.87
C MET A 78 14.22 2.90 3.98
N GLN A 79 15.18 2.52 4.84
CA GLN A 79 15.47 1.11 5.12
C GLN A 79 14.27 0.41 5.74
N ARG A 80 13.61 1.04 6.72
CA ARG A 80 12.38 0.50 7.32
C ARG A 80 11.25 0.40 6.31
N ALA A 81 11.08 1.41 5.46
CA ALA A 81 10.09 1.39 4.37
C ALA A 81 10.36 0.27 3.35
N LEU A 82 11.63 0.02 3.01
CA LEU A 82 12.02 -1.09 2.14
C LEU A 82 11.66 -2.43 2.78
N ILE A 83 12.06 -2.67 4.03
CA ILE A 83 11.79 -3.93 4.73
C ILE A 83 10.27 -4.17 4.82
N ALA A 84 9.50 -3.16 5.20
CA ALA A 84 8.04 -3.25 5.26
C ALA A 84 7.43 -3.58 3.89
N THR A 85 7.89 -2.90 2.83
CA THR A 85 7.46 -3.14 1.45
C THR A 85 7.81 -4.55 0.96
N LEU A 86 8.98 -5.07 1.33
CA LEU A 86 9.39 -6.44 1.00
C LEU A 86 8.51 -7.47 1.71
N ILE A 87 8.22 -7.27 3.01
CA ILE A 87 7.32 -8.15 3.75
C ILE A 87 5.95 -8.19 3.07
N VAL A 88 5.35 -7.03 2.80
CA VAL A 88 4.04 -6.95 2.15
C VAL A 88 4.09 -7.50 0.72
N GLY A 89 5.15 -7.21 -0.03
CA GLY A 89 5.36 -7.69 -1.39
C GLY A 89 5.56 -9.20 -1.51
N VAL A 90 5.90 -9.88 -0.41
CA VAL A 90 5.90 -11.35 -0.35
C VAL A 90 4.55 -11.88 0.13
N VAL A 91 4.03 -11.35 1.24
CA VAL A 91 2.84 -11.87 1.90
C VAL A 91 1.59 -11.66 1.06
N ALA A 92 1.44 -10.47 0.44
CA ALA A 92 0.23 -10.12 -0.30
C ALA A 92 0.04 -10.98 -1.56
N PRO A 93 1.04 -11.18 -2.46
CA PRO A 93 0.84 -12.03 -3.63
C PRO A 93 0.61 -13.51 -3.30
N VAL A 94 1.12 -14.02 -2.17
CA VAL A 94 0.88 -15.40 -1.73
C VAL A 94 -0.61 -15.65 -1.49
N VAL A 95 -1.26 -14.79 -0.70
CA VAL A 95 -2.71 -14.88 -0.46
C VAL A 95 -3.49 -14.42 -1.69
N GLY A 96 -3.01 -13.36 -2.36
CA GLY A 96 -3.60 -12.77 -3.55
C GLY A 96 -3.74 -13.74 -4.71
N THR A 97 -2.80 -14.68 -4.88
CA THR A 97 -2.88 -15.76 -5.88
C THR A 97 -4.18 -16.56 -5.73
N TRP A 98 -4.55 -16.93 -4.50
CA TRP A 98 -5.77 -17.67 -4.21
C TRP A 98 -7.03 -16.84 -4.40
N VAL A 99 -6.98 -15.58 -3.97
CA VAL A 99 -8.08 -14.61 -4.14
C VAL A 99 -8.39 -14.40 -5.62
N VAL A 100 -7.35 -14.21 -6.45
CA VAL A 100 -7.47 -14.04 -7.91
C VAL A 100 -8.00 -15.30 -8.58
N LEU A 101 -7.53 -16.49 -8.19
CA LEU A 101 -7.99 -17.75 -8.77
C LEU A 101 -9.47 -17.99 -8.52
N ARG A 102 -9.95 -17.68 -7.33
CA ARG A 102 -11.35 -17.82 -6.92
C ARG A 102 -12.26 -16.67 -7.36
N ARG A 103 -11.76 -15.75 -8.19
CA ARG A 103 -12.48 -14.55 -8.66
C ARG A 103 -13.02 -13.66 -7.53
N MET A 104 -12.34 -13.67 -6.38
CA MET A 104 -12.74 -12.86 -5.21
C MET A 104 -11.93 -11.56 -5.12
N ALA A 105 -11.45 -11.01 -6.23
CA ALA A 105 -10.57 -9.82 -6.21
C ALA A 105 -11.21 -8.61 -5.50
N ASN A 106 -12.53 -8.43 -5.67
CA ASN A 106 -13.29 -7.36 -5.00
C ASN A 106 -13.36 -7.52 -3.48
N LEU A 107 -13.08 -8.72 -2.94
CA LEU A 107 -13.03 -8.93 -1.50
C LEU A 107 -11.90 -8.14 -0.84
N GLY A 108 -10.76 -7.98 -1.52
CA GLY A 108 -9.65 -7.19 -0.98
C GLY A 108 -10.04 -5.73 -0.72
N ASP A 109 -10.79 -5.13 -1.65
CA ASP A 109 -11.29 -3.76 -1.53
C ASP A 109 -12.37 -3.62 -0.45
N ALA A 110 -13.32 -4.55 -0.42
CA ALA A 110 -14.35 -4.61 0.62
C ALA A 110 -13.74 -4.78 2.03
N MET A 111 -12.68 -5.58 2.16
CA MET A 111 -11.96 -5.77 3.41
C MET A 111 -11.18 -4.52 3.81
N ALA A 112 -10.53 -3.84 2.87
CA ALA A 112 -9.80 -2.61 3.16
C ALA A 112 -10.74 -1.54 3.73
N HIS A 113 -11.89 -1.31 3.10
CA HIS A 113 -12.88 -0.33 3.57
C HIS A 113 -13.64 -0.82 4.81
N GLY A 114 -13.92 -2.11 4.90
CA GLY A 114 -14.61 -2.70 6.05
C GLY A 114 -13.78 -2.71 7.33
N THR A 115 -12.47 -2.90 7.21
CA THR A 115 -11.55 -2.83 8.36
C THR A 115 -11.39 -1.41 8.91
N LEU A 116 -11.60 -0.36 8.08
CA LEU A 116 -11.66 1.04 8.54
C LEU A 116 -12.75 1.23 9.61
N ALA A 117 -13.88 0.55 9.46
CA ALA A 117 -14.97 0.61 10.43
C ALA A 117 -14.55 0.05 11.79
N GLY A 118 -13.82 -1.07 11.79
CA GLY A 118 -13.27 -1.68 13.00
C GLY A 118 -12.22 -0.79 13.67
N VAL A 119 -11.37 -0.14 12.89
CA VAL A 119 -10.39 0.84 13.37
C VAL A 119 -11.09 2.01 14.05
N ALA A 120 -12.11 2.58 13.41
CA ALA A 120 -12.90 3.69 13.95
C ALA A 120 -13.59 3.31 15.27
N LEU A 121 -14.18 2.12 15.32
CA LEU A 121 -14.82 1.60 16.52
C LEU A 121 -13.82 1.39 17.66
N ALA A 122 -12.69 0.73 17.40
CA ALA A 122 -11.66 0.54 18.43
C ALA A 122 -11.10 1.86 18.95
N PHE A 123 -10.88 2.83 18.06
CA PHE A 123 -10.46 4.17 18.44
C PHE A 123 -11.50 4.85 19.34
N SER A 124 -12.79 4.78 18.98
CA SER A 124 -13.88 5.34 19.81
C SER A 124 -14.00 4.67 21.20
N ALA A 125 -13.64 3.39 21.30
CA ALA A 125 -13.67 2.62 22.53
C ALA A 125 -12.36 2.71 23.35
N GLY A 126 -11.32 3.40 22.85
CA GLY A 126 -10.01 3.47 23.50
C GLY A 126 -9.23 2.15 23.48
N VAL A 127 -9.61 1.20 22.63
CA VAL A 127 -8.96 -0.11 22.47
C VAL A 127 -7.88 -0.02 21.39
N ASN A 128 -6.88 -0.91 21.44
CA ASN A 128 -5.86 -0.98 20.40
C ASN A 128 -6.48 -1.19 19.01
N VAL A 129 -6.15 -0.28 18.09
CA VAL A 129 -6.61 -0.24 16.70
C VAL A 129 -6.41 -1.57 15.96
N LEU A 130 -5.34 -2.30 16.26
CA LEU A 130 -5.06 -3.60 15.64
C LEU A 130 -6.18 -4.61 15.90
N PHE A 131 -6.66 -4.70 17.15
CA PHE A 131 -7.74 -5.62 17.50
C PHE A 131 -9.06 -5.20 16.88
N GLY A 132 -9.31 -3.89 16.75
CA GLY A 132 -10.47 -3.37 16.01
C GLY A 132 -10.47 -3.79 14.54
N ALA A 133 -9.34 -3.60 13.87
CA ALA A 133 -9.18 -3.92 12.46
C ALA A 133 -9.32 -5.43 12.20
N LEU A 134 -8.63 -6.27 13.01
CA LEU A 134 -8.75 -7.71 12.93
C LEU A 134 -10.16 -8.20 13.28
N GLY A 135 -10.77 -7.64 14.33
CA GLY A 135 -12.12 -7.96 14.75
C GLY A 135 -13.15 -7.69 13.64
N ALA A 136 -13.10 -6.52 13.00
CA ALA A 136 -13.96 -6.23 11.86
C ALA A 136 -13.72 -7.19 10.68
N GLY A 137 -12.45 -7.50 10.38
CA GLY A 137 -12.12 -8.47 9.34
C GLY A 137 -12.68 -9.88 9.62
N LEU A 138 -12.61 -10.33 10.88
CA LEU A 138 -13.20 -11.61 11.31
C LEU A 138 -14.74 -11.58 11.23
N ILE A 139 -15.38 -10.48 11.62
CA ILE A 139 -16.84 -10.33 11.52
C ILE A 139 -17.26 -10.38 10.04
N ILE A 140 -16.57 -9.67 9.16
CA ILE A 140 -16.84 -9.71 7.71
C ILE A 140 -16.65 -11.14 7.18
N ALA A 141 -15.59 -11.84 7.61
CA ALA A 141 -15.36 -13.23 7.23
C ALA A 141 -16.50 -14.15 7.66
N ALA A 142 -16.96 -14.03 8.91
CA ALA A 142 -18.07 -14.81 9.44
C ALA A 142 -19.38 -14.53 8.70
N LEU A 143 -19.70 -13.24 8.48
CA LEU A 143 -20.89 -12.84 7.73
C LEU A 143 -20.84 -13.34 6.29
N LEU A 144 -19.68 -13.24 5.63
CA LEU A 144 -19.51 -13.74 4.27
C LEU A 144 -19.76 -15.25 4.20
N LEU A 145 -19.24 -16.03 5.15
CA LEU A 145 -19.50 -17.47 5.20
C LEU A 145 -20.99 -17.78 5.35
N VAL A 146 -21.65 -17.16 6.33
CA VAL A 146 -23.09 -17.36 6.58
C VAL A 146 -23.92 -16.99 5.36
N PHE A 147 -23.68 -15.84 4.74
CA PHE A 147 -24.46 -15.39 3.59
C PHE A 147 -24.12 -16.14 2.30
N SER A 148 -22.86 -16.54 2.11
CA SER A 148 -22.45 -17.30 0.91
C SER A 148 -22.98 -18.72 0.85
N SER A 149 -23.43 -19.28 2.00
CA SER A 149 -24.13 -20.56 2.03
C SER A 149 -25.47 -20.54 1.26
N SER A 150 -26.08 -19.37 1.09
CA SER A 150 -27.33 -19.22 0.37
C SER A 150 -27.09 -19.10 -1.13
N LYS A 151 -27.59 -20.06 -1.92
CA LYS A 151 -27.50 -20.02 -3.41
C LYS A 151 -28.31 -18.90 -4.08
N ARG A 152 -28.99 -18.04 -3.32
CA ARG A 152 -29.89 -17.01 -3.83
C ARG A 152 -29.16 -15.78 -4.37
N LEU A 153 -27.97 -15.49 -3.87
CA LEU A 153 -27.19 -14.30 -4.22
C LEU A 153 -25.81 -14.69 -4.71
N GLY A 154 -25.29 -13.93 -5.68
CA GLY A 154 -23.91 -14.06 -6.13
C GLY A 154 -22.93 -13.64 -5.03
N GLN A 155 -21.83 -14.37 -4.90
CA GLN A 155 -20.80 -14.08 -3.89
C GLN A 155 -20.23 -12.66 -4.03
N GLU A 156 -20.03 -12.17 -5.26
CA GLU A 156 -19.57 -10.79 -5.51
C GLU A 156 -20.55 -9.72 -4.99
N THR A 157 -21.86 -9.99 -5.08
CA THR A 157 -22.90 -9.10 -4.56
C THR A 157 -22.83 -9.02 -3.04
N ILE A 158 -22.71 -10.17 -2.36
CA ILE A 158 -22.61 -10.21 -0.89
C ILE A 158 -21.37 -9.44 -0.42
N ILE A 159 -20.22 -9.66 -1.06
CA ILE A 159 -18.97 -8.97 -0.75
C ILE A 159 -19.13 -7.44 -0.85
N THR A 160 -19.76 -6.97 -1.92
CA THR A 160 -19.96 -5.54 -2.17
C THR A 160 -20.93 -4.91 -1.16
N VAL A 161 -22.02 -5.61 -0.83
CA VAL A 161 -23.00 -5.15 0.18
C VAL A 161 -22.36 -5.10 1.57
N LEU A 162 -21.61 -6.13 1.97
CA LEU A 162 -20.89 -6.12 3.25
C LEU A 162 -19.84 -5.00 3.30
N GLY A 163 -19.05 -4.83 2.24
CA GLY A 163 -18.05 -3.77 2.14
C GLY A 163 -18.65 -2.37 2.30
N THR A 164 -19.73 -2.08 1.57
CA THR A 164 -20.40 -0.77 1.63
C THR A 164 -21.11 -0.54 2.97
N ALA A 165 -21.72 -1.58 3.56
CA ALA A 165 -22.36 -1.48 4.87
C ALA A 165 -21.36 -1.18 5.99
N PHE A 166 -20.24 -1.90 6.04
CA PHE A 166 -19.18 -1.63 7.03
C PHE A 166 -18.53 -0.28 6.78
N PHE A 167 -18.28 0.10 5.52
CA PHE A 167 -17.75 1.42 5.22
C PHE A 167 -18.67 2.54 5.73
N ALA A 168 -19.98 2.44 5.46
CA ALA A 168 -20.97 3.38 5.97
C ALA A 168 -21.00 3.42 7.51
N LEU A 169 -20.92 2.25 8.16
CA LEU A 169 -20.81 2.17 9.62
C LEU A 169 -19.57 2.91 10.14
N GLY A 170 -18.41 2.70 9.50
CA GLY A 170 -17.17 3.39 9.85
C GLY A 170 -17.29 4.90 9.72
N VAL A 171 -17.87 5.39 8.61
CA VAL A 171 -18.10 6.83 8.40
C VAL A 171 -19.03 7.41 9.48
N VAL A 172 -20.12 6.71 9.84
CA VAL A 172 -21.02 7.15 10.92
C VAL A 172 -20.29 7.24 12.25
N VAL A 173 -19.48 6.25 12.61
CA VAL A 173 -18.69 6.27 13.85
C VAL A 173 -17.71 7.45 13.84
N ILE A 174 -16.97 7.63 12.75
CA ILE A 174 -15.99 8.72 12.61
C ILE A 174 -16.67 10.08 12.70
N SER A 175 -17.82 10.28 12.05
CA SER A 175 -18.55 11.56 12.09
C SER A 175 -18.99 11.99 13.50
N ARG A 176 -19.09 11.05 14.45
CA ARG A 176 -19.41 11.35 15.85
C ARG A 176 -18.17 11.67 16.69
N LEU A 177 -17.00 11.29 16.22
CA LEU A 177 -15.74 11.63 16.86
C LEU A 177 -15.42 13.09 16.52
N ARG A 178 -15.34 13.94 17.56
CA ARG A 178 -14.88 15.34 17.43
C ARG A 178 -13.36 15.45 17.22
N ALA A 179 -12.70 14.36 16.86
CA ALA A 179 -11.29 14.33 16.61
C ALA A 179 -11.05 14.66 15.14
N ASP A 180 -10.11 15.56 14.87
CA ASP A 180 -9.59 15.85 13.53
C ASP A 180 -8.76 14.64 13.04
N VAL A 181 -9.41 13.48 12.92
CA VAL A 181 -8.81 12.28 12.33
C VAL A 181 -8.77 12.53 10.83
N GLU A 182 -7.64 13.06 10.38
CA GLU A 182 -7.33 13.15 8.95
C GLU A 182 -7.34 11.73 8.33
N LEU A 183 -8.46 11.37 7.68
CA LEU A 183 -8.63 10.13 6.91
C LEU A 183 -7.49 9.93 5.89
N THR A 184 -6.93 11.04 5.40
CA THR A 184 -5.77 11.11 4.53
C THR A 184 -4.58 10.33 5.08
N HIS A 185 -4.28 10.42 6.37
CA HIS A 185 -3.15 9.68 6.98
C HIS A 185 -3.39 8.16 7.01
N PHE A 186 -4.65 7.71 7.00
CA PHE A 186 -4.98 6.29 6.95
C PHE A 186 -4.99 5.74 5.52
N LEU A 187 -5.43 6.55 4.55
CA LEU A 187 -5.48 6.22 3.13
C LEU A 187 -4.08 6.14 2.50
N PHE A 188 -3.20 7.08 2.83
CA PHE A 188 -1.83 7.13 2.28
C PHE A 188 -0.80 6.35 3.10
N GLY A 189 -1.20 5.88 4.29
CA GLY A 189 -0.35 5.10 5.17
C GLY A 189 0.73 5.93 5.86
N ARG A 190 1.32 5.33 6.89
CA ARG A 190 2.37 5.93 7.72
C ARG A 190 3.76 5.43 7.32
N LEU A 191 4.03 5.20 6.02
CA LEU A 191 5.34 4.67 5.56
C LEU A 191 6.46 5.41 6.28
N LEU A 192 6.45 6.77 6.14
CA LEU A 192 6.88 7.85 7.06
C LEU A 192 7.53 7.53 8.42
N THR A 193 6.81 6.70 9.18
CA THR A 193 6.88 6.67 10.64
C THR A 193 6.79 5.23 11.16
N VAL A 194 7.03 4.25 10.29
CA VAL A 194 7.08 2.83 10.67
C VAL A 194 8.15 2.62 11.74
N THR A 195 7.74 1.97 12.83
CA THR A 195 8.64 1.59 13.92
C THR A 195 9.13 0.16 13.75
N TRP A 196 10.26 -0.18 14.37
CA TRP A 196 10.76 -1.56 14.38
C TRP A 196 9.75 -2.55 15.00
N GLY A 197 8.94 -2.11 15.97
CA GLY A 197 7.86 -2.91 16.55
C GLY A 197 6.77 -3.28 15.53
N ASP A 198 6.44 -2.35 14.62
CA ASP A 198 5.48 -2.62 13.55
C ASP A 198 6.04 -3.63 12.54
N ILE A 199 7.34 -3.57 12.24
CA ILE A 199 8.02 -4.51 11.33
C ILE A 199 7.99 -5.92 11.90
N TRP A 200 8.35 -6.10 13.18
CA TRP A 200 8.32 -7.41 13.82
C TRP A 200 6.91 -8.00 13.88
N LEU A 201 5.92 -7.19 14.23
CA LEU A 201 4.52 -7.61 14.25
C LEU A 201 4.02 -8.00 12.85
N ASN A 202 4.40 -7.24 11.83
CA ASN A 202 4.06 -7.55 10.45
C ASN A 202 4.75 -8.80 9.94
N MET A 203 6.00 -9.03 10.32
CA MET A 203 6.72 -10.25 10.01
C MET A 203 6.09 -11.46 10.70
N ALA A 204 5.65 -11.33 11.95
CA ALA A 204 4.99 -12.42 12.68
C ALA A 204 3.62 -12.76 12.08
N LEU A 205 2.75 -11.77 11.87
CA LEU A 205 1.40 -11.99 11.32
C LEU A 205 1.45 -12.39 9.84
N GLY A 206 2.25 -11.69 9.03
CA GLY A 206 2.42 -11.99 7.62
C GLY A 206 3.12 -13.33 7.38
N GLY A 207 4.16 -13.62 8.16
CA GLY A 207 4.83 -14.93 8.14
C GLY A 207 3.88 -16.05 8.57
N GLY A 208 3.09 -15.84 9.62
CA GLY A 208 2.04 -16.77 10.05
C GLY A 208 1.02 -17.03 8.94
N ALA A 209 0.56 -15.98 8.24
CA ALA A 209 -0.36 -16.12 7.10
C ALA A 209 0.25 -16.97 5.96
N VAL A 210 1.52 -16.72 5.61
CA VAL A 210 2.23 -17.52 4.59
C VAL A 210 2.40 -18.97 5.05
N LEU A 211 2.74 -19.22 6.31
CA LEU A 211 2.86 -20.57 6.87
C LEU A 211 1.53 -21.33 6.80
N VAL A 212 0.41 -20.68 7.14
CA VAL A 212 -0.93 -21.29 7.03
C VAL A 212 -1.24 -21.63 5.57
N VAL A 213 -0.94 -20.74 4.62
CA VAL A 213 -1.12 -21.02 3.18
C VAL A 213 -0.28 -22.21 2.73
N MET A 214 0.97 -22.32 3.18
CA MET A 214 1.84 -23.44 2.83
C MET A 214 1.35 -24.75 3.45
N ALA A 215 0.94 -24.73 4.72
CA ALA A 215 0.42 -25.90 5.41
C ALA A 215 -0.87 -26.42 4.75
N LEU A 216 -1.76 -25.52 4.34
CA LEU A 216 -3.04 -25.85 3.72
C LEU A 216 -2.99 -25.86 2.19
N PHE A 217 -1.80 -25.86 1.57
CA PHE A 217 -1.67 -25.71 0.12
C PHE A 217 -2.40 -26.81 -0.66
N GLY A 218 -2.37 -28.05 -0.15
CA GLY A 218 -3.09 -29.19 -0.74
C GLY A 218 -4.61 -29.03 -0.68
N GLU A 219 -5.15 -28.71 0.49
CA GLU A 219 -6.59 -28.50 0.70
C GLU A 219 -7.11 -27.30 -0.08
N LEU A 220 -6.37 -26.19 -0.07
CA LEU A 220 -6.68 -24.98 -0.83
C LEU A 220 -6.73 -25.29 -2.33
N ARG A 221 -5.78 -26.08 -2.83
CA ARG A 221 -5.73 -26.48 -4.24
C ARG A 221 -6.93 -27.35 -4.59
N LEU A 222 -7.20 -28.38 -3.80
CA LEU A 222 -8.31 -29.30 -4.05
C LEU A 222 -9.64 -28.56 -4.06
N ALA A 223 -9.91 -27.77 -3.01
CA ALA A 223 -11.14 -26.97 -2.89
C ALA A 223 -11.27 -25.82 -3.89
N THR A 224 -10.25 -25.51 -4.70
CA THR A 224 -10.33 -24.48 -5.75
C THR A 224 -10.59 -25.09 -7.13
N PHE A 225 -10.04 -26.27 -7.41
CA PHE A 225 -10.11 -26.88 -8.74
C PHE A 225 -11.12 -28.01 -8.85
N ASP A 226 -11.40 -28.74 -7.76
CA ASP A 226 -12.37 -29.84 -7.74
C ASP A 226 -13.13 -29.87 -6.41
N HIS A 227 -14.30 -29.23 -6.41
CA HIS A 227 -15.18 -29.19 -5.25
C HIS A 227 -15.73 -30.56 -4.87
N VAL A 228 -16.05 -31.40 -5.86
CA VAL A 228 -16.65 -32.72 -5.63
C VAL A 228 -15.61 -33.65 -5.01
N GLN A 229 -14.39 -33.65 -5.55
CA GLN A 229 -13.31 -34.46 -4.99
C GLN A 229 -12.86 -33.94 -3.61
N ALA A 230 -12.91 -32.62 -3.37
CA ALA A 230 -12.65 -32.06 -2.05
C ALA A 230 -13.63 -32.62 -0.99
N GLU A 231 -14.93 -32.64 -1.29
CA GLU A 231 -15.94 -33.18 -0.38
C GLU A 231 -15.76 -34.69 -0.16
N GLN A 232 -15.40 -35.44 -1.20
CA GLN A 232 -15.16 -36.89 -1.10
C GLN A 232 -13.95 -37.25 -0.22
N VAL A 233 -12.92 -36.41 -0.18
CA VAL A 233 -11.73 -36.59 0.67
C VAL A 233 -11.95 -35.99 2.08
N GLY A 234 -13.15 -35.47 2.37
CA GLY A 234 -13.52 -34.93 3.68
C GLY A 234 -13.11 -33.47 3.90
N VAL A 235 -12.68 -32.76 2.86
CA VAL A 235 -12.32 -31.34 2.93
C VAL A 235 -13.60 -30.50 2.94
N ARG A 236 -13.79 -29.74 4.02
CA ARG A 236 -14.92 -28.80 4.15
C ARG A 236 -14.62 -27.52 3.37
N VAL A 237 -15.15 -27.43 2.15
CA VAL A 237 -14.93 -26.29 1.22
C VAL A 237 -15.26 -24.94 1.87
N GLU A 238 -16.32 -24.89 2.68
CA GLU A 238 -16.74 -23.68 3.40
C GLU A 238 -15.66 -23.20 4.39
N LEU A 239 -15.02 -24.12 5.12
CA LEU A 239 -13.94 -23.78 6.05
C LEU A 239 -12.72 -23.26 5.28
N VAL A 240 -12.39 -23.87 4.14
CA VAL A 240 -11.28 -23.41 3.29
C VAL A 240 -11.53 -21.99 2.76
N GLN A 241 -12.77 -21.69 2.36
CA GLN A 241 -13.16 -20.33 2.01
C GLN A 241 -12.98 -19.39 3.19
N GLY A 242 -13.42 -19.78 4.39
CA GLY A 242 -13.26 -19.00 5.62
C GLY A 242 -11.81 -18.67 5.93
N VAL A 243 -10.94 -19.67 5.79
CA VAL A 243 -9.49 -19.52 5.97
C VAL A 243 -8.93 -18.48 5.00
N ILE A 244 -9.28 -18.53 3.70
CA ILE A 244 -8.80 -17.54 2.73
C ILE A 244 -9.26 -16.13 3.11
N VAL A 245 -10.51 -15.96 3.54
CA VAL A 245 -11.05 -14.65 3.91
C VAL A 245 -10.38 -14.11 5.18
N VAL A 246 -10.11 -14.96 6.17
CA VAL A 246 -9.38 -14.58 7.39
C VAL A 246 -7.92 -14.24 7.07
N LEU A 247 -7.25 -15.04 6.24
CA LEU A 247 -5.89 -14.74 5.77
C LEU A 247 -5.85 -13.41 5.05
N LEU A 248 -6.81 -13.16 4.17
CA LEU A 248 -6.94 -11.88 3.50
C LEU A 248 -7.14 -10.72 4.49
N ALA A 249 -7.97 -10.90 5.52
CA ALA A 249 -8.13 -9.93 6.59
C ALA A 249 -6.79 -9.59 7.26
N VAL A 250 -6.02 -10.61 7.64
CA VAL A 250 -4.71 -10.46 8.27
C VAL A 250 -3.76 -9.69 7.35
N VAL A 251 -3.67 -10.08 6.07
CA VAL A 251 -2.81 -9.42 5.08
C VAL A 251 -3.20 -7.96 4.89
N VAL A 252 -4.50 -7.67 4.77
CA VAL A 252 -5.02 -6.31 4.64
C VAL A 252 -4.62 -5.48 5.87
N VAL A 253 -4.87 -5.96 7.09
CA VAL A 253 -4.55 -5.23 8.32
C VAL A 253 -3.04 -4.98 8.49
N VAL A 254 -2.21 -5.99 8.24
CA VAL A 254 -0.74 -5.89 8.26
C VAL A 254 -0.26 -4.81 7.28
N SER A 255 -0.82 -4.80 6.08
CA SER A 255 -0.44 -3.88 5.01
C SER A 255 -0.95 -2.45 5.28
N LEU A 256 -2.16 -2.29 5.83
CA LEU A 256 -2.71 -0.98 6.18
C LEU A 256 -1.81 -0.23 7.16
N ARG A 257 -1.27 -0.93 8.17
CA ARG A 257 -0.46 -0.30 9.22
C ARG A 257 0.89 0.21 8.72
N THR A 258 1.50 -0.50 7.77
CA THR A 258 2.84 -0.16 7.27
C THR A 258 2.80 0.73 6.06
N VAL A 259 1.91 0.40 5.12
CA VAL A 259 2.01 0.90 3.76
C VAL A 259 0.76 1.70 3.34
N GLY A 260 -0.40 1.40 3.91
CA GLY A 260 -1.67 2.06 3.59
C GLY A 260 -2.58 1.22 2.70
N THR A 261 -3.82 1.68 2.52
CA THR A 261 -4.91 0.91 1.89
C THR A 261 -4.75 0.75 0.38
N ILE A 262 -4.32 1.80 -0.33
CA ILE A 262 -4.25 1.78 -1.80
C ILE A 262 -3.18 0.79 -2.28
N MET A 263 -2.00 0.86 -1.67
CA MET A 263 -0.90 -0.05 -2.03
C MET A 263 -1.19 -1.48 -1.62
N SER A 264 -1.87 -1.72 -0.48
CA SER A 264 -2.16 -3.08 -0.02
C SER A 264 -3.03 -3.86 -1.03
N ILE A 265 -4.12 -3.26 -1.49
CA ILE A 265 -5.01 -3.88 -2.50
C ILE A 265 -4.25 -4.08 -3.81
N THR A 266 -3.44 -3.09 -4.21
CA THR A 266 -2.71 -3.16 -5.47
C THR A 266 -1.66 -4.28 -5.46
N MET A 267 -0.86 -4.41 -4.39
CA MET A 267 0.11 -5.50 -4.23
C MET A 267 -0.52 -6.86 -3.96
N LEU A 268 -1.75 -6.91 -3.46
CA LEU A 268 -2.48 -8.16 -3.29
C LEU A 268 -2.95 -8.70 -4.64
N VAL A 269 -3.58 -7.87 -5.47
CA VAL A 269 -4.29 -8.32 -6.68
C VAL A 269 -3.41 -8.25 -7.93
N THR A 270 -2.71 -7.14 -8.14
CA THR A 270 -2.02 -6.85 -9.41
C THR A 270 -0.87 -7.82 -9.72
N PRO A 271 0.13 -8.03 -8.84
CA PRO A 271 1.22 -8.95 -9.14
C PRO A 271 0.73 -10.40 -9.27
N ALA A 272 -0.31 -10.80 -8.53
CA ALA A 272 -0.95 -12.10 -8.68
C ALA A 272 -1.67 -12.22 -10.05
N ALA A 273 -2.36 -11.17 -10.51
CA ALA A 273 -2.97 -11.13 -11.83
C ALA A 273 -1.92 -11.14 -12.95
N THR A 274 -0.83 -10.39 -12.82
CA THR A 274 0.31 -10.40 -13.74
C THR A 274 0.92 -11.80 -13.83
N ALA A 275 1.13 -12.46 -12.67
CA ALA A 275 1.64 -13.82 -12.63
C ALA A 275 0.71 -14.83 -13.28
N ARG A 276 -0.62 -14.65 -13.18
CA ARG A 276 -1.62 -15.50 -13.85
C ARG A 276 -1.50 -15.49 -15.37
N LEU A 277 -1.04 -14.39 -15.96
CA LEU A 277 -0.86 -14.29 -17.42
C LEU A 277 0.31 -15.15 -17.93
N LEU A 278 1.30 -15.41 -17.06
CA LEU A 278 2.56 -16.07 -17.41
C LEU A 278 2.65 -17.50 -16.87
N ALA A 279 2.02 -17.78 -15.74
CA ALA A 279 2.11 -19.08 -15.06
C ALA A 279 1.16 -20.12 -15.66
N ARG A 280 1.64 -21.37 -15.74
CA ARG A 280 0.83 -22.56 -16.13
C ARG A 280 0.44 -23.46 -14.97
N THR A 281 1.02 -23.23 -13.80
CA THR A 281 0.80 -24.04 -12.59
C THR A 281 0.66 -23.10 -11.39
N LEU A 282 -0.17 -23.48 -10.42
CA LEU A 282 -0.40 -22.70 -9.20
C LEU A 282 0.90 -22.33 -8.46
N ALA A 283 1.80 -23.29 -8.23
CA ALA A 283 3.07 -23.01 -7.53
C ALA A 283 3.91 -21.95 -8.27
N ARG A 284 4.04 -22.06 -9.60
CA ARG A 284 4.71 -21.03 -10.42
C ARG A 284 3.98 -19.69 -10.38
N MET A 285 2.64 -19.68 -10.32
CA MET A 285 1.86 -18.46 -10.18
C MET A 285 2.16 -17.75 -8.86
N THR A 286 2.23 -18.50 -7.75
CA THR A 286 2.59 -17.94 -6.44
C THR A 286 4.01 -17.37 -6.43
N VAL A 287 4.99 -18.13 -6.94
CA VAL A 287 6.39 -17.67 -6.99
C VAL A 287 6.58 -16.45 -7.88
N LEU A 288 5.96 -16.44 -9.08
CA LEU A 288 6.00 -15.28 -9.96
C LEU A 288 5.28 -14.08 -9.34
N GLY A 289 4.15 -14.31 -8.66
CA GLY A 289 3.44 -13.24 -7.95
C GLY A 289 4.31 -12.58 -6.88
N VAL A 290 5.03 -13.37 -6.09
CA VAL A 290 6.01 -12.86 -5.11
C VAL A 290 7.14 -12.10 -5.80
N ALA A 291 7.69 -12.64 -6.90
CA ALA A 291 8.75 -11.99 -7.65
C ALA A 291 8.30 -10.62 -8.20
N PHE A 292 7.10 -10.54 -8.77
CA PHE A 292 6.51 -9.27 -9.22
C PHE A 292 6.25 -8.32 -8.05
N GLY A 293 5.63 -8.79 -6.96
CA GLY A 293 5.36 -7.95 -5.79
C GLY A 293 6.63 -7.33 -5.20
N VAL A 294 7.69 -8.13 -5.03
CA VAL A 294 8.99 -7.63 -4.57
C VAL A 294 9.61 -6.64 -5.55
N ALA A 295 9.62 -6.96 -6.86
CA ALA A 295 10.20 -6.11 -7.88
C ALA A 295 9.46 -4.76 -8.01
N GLU A 296 8.14 -4.79 -8.07
CA GLU A 296 7.26 -3.60 -8.13
C GLU A 296 7.42 -2.75 -6.88
N GLY A 297 7.50 -3.36 -5.70
CA GLY A 297 7.71 -2.67 -4.43
C GLY A 297 9.07 -1.96 -4.37
N VAL A 298 10.15 -2.65 -4.70
CA VAL A 298 11.51 -2.06 -4.70
C VAL A 298 11.61 -0.96 -5.75
N PHE A 299 11.17 -1.24 -6.99
CA PHE A 299 11.25 -0.28 -8.08
C PHE A 299 10.38 0.95 -7.83
N GLY A 300 9.15 0.75 -7.34
CA GLY A 300 8.24 1.84 -7.00
C GLY A 300 8.70 2.68 -5.82
N LEU A 301 9.42 2.09 -4.85
CA LEU A 301 10.00 2.83 -3.72
C LEU A 301 11.20 3.70 -4.17
N VAL A 302 12.09 3.14 -4.98
CA VAL A 302 13.23 3.90 -5.56
C VAL A 302 12.70 5.02 -6.46
N LEU A 303 11.71 4.74 -7.30
CA LEU A 303 11.10 5.74 -8.17
C LEU A 303 10.41 6.84 -7.35
N SER A 304 9.74 6.49 -6.24
CA SER A 304 9.11 7.44 -5.34
C SER A 304 10.11 8.46 -4.78
N TYR A 305 11.29 7.99 -4.37
CA TYR A 305 12.35 8.84 -3.85
C TYR A 305 12.82 9.86 -4.88
N HIS A 306 13.06 9.43 -6.12
CA HIS A 306 13.51 10.34 -7.19
C HIS A 306 12.43 11.29 -7.69
N LEU A 307 11.16 10.88 -7.65
CA LEU A 307 10.02 11.70 -8.05
C LEU A 307 9.47 12.58 -6.91
N ASN A 308 9.98 12.42 -5.69
CA ASN A 308 9.45 13.04 -4.47
C ASN A 308 7.92 12.89 -4.34
N SER A 309 7.43 11.68 -4.61
CA SER A 309 6.00 11.35 -4.67
C SER A 309 5.58 10.48 -3.48
N ALA A 310 4.28 10.17 -3.38
CA ALA A 310 3.75 9.28 -2.35
C ALA A 310 4.10 7.82 -2.69
N PRO A 311 4.88 7.10 -1.84
CA PRO A 311 5.36 5.75 -2.17
C PRO A 311 4.26 4.74 -2.49
N GLY A 312 3.13 4.78 -1.77
CA GLY A 312 2.03 3.86 -2.01
C GLY A 312 1.40 4.03 -3.39
N ALA A 313 1.26 5.28 -3.85
CA ALA A 313 0.71 5.59 -5.17
C ALA A 313 1.68 5.23 -6.30
N THR A 314 2.98 5.51 -6.13
CA THR A 314 3.99 5.16 -7.14
C THR A 314 4.15 3.66 -7.29
N ILE A 315 4.16 2.89 -6.20
CA ILE A 315 4.21 1.43 -6.26
C ILE A 315 2.96 0.89 -6.96
N GLY A 316 1.78 1.44 -6.67
CA GLY A 316 0.57 1.06 -7.37
C GLY A 316 0.60 1.35 -8.88
N LEU A 317 1.13 2.51 -9.28
CA LEU A 317 1.34 2.85 -10.69
C LEU A 317 2.34 1.92 -11.38
N VAL A 318 3.45 1.60 -10.72
CA VAL A 318 4.45 0.64 -11.24
C VAL A 318 3.82 -0.74 -11.45
N ALA A 319 3.03 -1.22 -10.49
CA ALA A 319 2.32 -2.49 -10.63
C ALA A 319 1.32 -2.46 -11.79
N ALA A 320 0.54 -1.38 -11.93
CA ALA A 320 -0.42 -1.22 -13.03
C ALA A 320 0.26 -1.19 -14.41
N VAL A 321 1.38 -0.47 -14.54
CA VAL A 321 2.18 -0.43 -15.77
C VAL A 321 2.77 -1.81 -16.07
N THR A 322 3.30 -2.50 -15.06
CA THR A 322 3.87 -3.85 -15.21
C THR A 322 2.80 -4.84 -15.70
N PHE A 323 1.60 -4.80 -15.10
CA PHE A 323 0.46 -5.58 -15.55
C PHE A 323 0.09 -5.26 -17.00
N ALA A 324 -0.03 -3.98 -17.37
CA ALA A 324 -0.39 -3.57 -18.73
C ALA A 324 0.64 -4.02 -19.77
N VAL A 325 1.93 -3.91 -19.47
CA VAL A 325 3.03 -4.37 -20.35
C VAL A 325 2.97 -5.88 -20.55
N VAL A 326 2.83 -6.65 -19.47
CA VAL A 326 2.74 -8.12 -19.55
C VAL A 326 1.46 -8.55 -20.27
N PHE A 327 0.34 -7.89 -20.02
CA PHE A 327 -0.91 -8.14 -20.72
C PHE A 327 -0.75 -7.91 -22.22
N LEU A 328 -0.22 -6.76 -22.64
CA LEU A 328 -0.01 -6.45 -24.06
C LEU A 328 0.98 -7.42 -24.73
N ALA A 329 2.05 -7.83 -24.03
CA ALA A 329 3.01 -8.81 -24.52
C ALA A 329 2.43 -10.24 -24.65
N THR A 330 1.36 -10.55 -23.92
CA THR A 330 0.70 -11.87 -23.96
C THR A 330 -0.51 -11.94 -24.90
N LEU A 331 -1.08 -10.80 -25.31
CA LEU A 331 -2.17 -10.72 -26.30
C LEU A 331 -1.89 -11.49 -27.61
N PRO A 332 -0.71 -11.40 -28.25
CA PRO A 332 -0.45 -12.08 -29.53
C PRO A 332 -0.46 -13.60 -29.44
N ARG A 333 -0.34 -14.18 -28.23
CA ARG A 333 -0.21 -15.62 -28.02
C ARG A 333 -1.55 -16.34 -27.84
N ARG A 334 -2.67 -15.62 -27.79
CA ARG A 334 -4.01 -16.15 -27.47
C ARG A 334 -5.10 -15.87 -28.52
N MET A 335 -4.75 -15.51 -29.75
CA MET A 335 -5.72 -15.56 -30.87
C MET A 335 -5.58 -16.88 -31.65
N PRO A 336 -6.31 -17.96 -31.31
CA PRO A 336 -6.61 -18.99 -32.29
C PRO A 336 -7.68 -18.47 -33.26
N HIS A 337 -7.35 -18.46 -34.55
CA HIS A 337 -8.30 -18.45 -35.66
C HIS A 337 -9.36 -19.55 -35.48
N HIS A 338 -10.64 -19.21 -35.30
CA HIS A 338 -11.77 -19.83 -36.02
C HIS A 338 -13.12 -19.39 -35.45
N HIS A 339 -13.87 -18.59 -36.21
CA HIS A 339 -15.27 -18.88 -36.48
C HIS A 339 -15.45 -18.72 -38.00
N ARG A 340 -15.44 -19.85 -38.72
CA ARG A 340 -16.14 -19.92 -40.00
C ARG A 340 -17.64 -19.81 -39.69
N PRO A 341 -18.40 -18.96 -40.38
CA PRO A 341 -19.86 -18.99 -40.29
C PRO A 341 -20.33 -20.35 -40.79
N LEU A 342 -21.28 -20.94 -40.06
CA LEU A 342 -22.05 -22.09 -40.52
C LEU A 342 -23.07 -21.56 -41.53
N ASP A 343 -22.84 -21.85 -42.80
CA ASP A 343 -23.90 -21.95 -43.81
C ASP A 343 -24.48 -23.38 -43.77
#